data_AF-A0A9D0ZPM8-F1
#
_entry.id   AF-A0A9D0ZPM8-F1
#
_cell.length_a   1.000
_cell.length_b   1.000
_cell.length_c   1.000
_cell.angle_alpha   90.00
_cell.angle_beta   90.00
_cell.angle_gamma   90.00
#
_symmetry.space_group_name_H-M   'P 1'
#
loop_
_entity.id
_entity.type
_entity.pdbx_description
1 polymer ?
#
loop_
_entity_poly.entity_id
_entity_poly.type
_entity_poly.pdbx_seq_one_letter_code
_entity_poly.pdbx_strand_id
1 'polypeptide(L)' 'MEQAAGKFLPHSDEEQIAIMRDYCRQYKTDAVVCYCHYCLEGLLQGGVDGRHLAHLILPGLLEPADQ' A
#
# COMPACT_ATOMS: atom_id res chain seq x y z
N MET A 1 6.70 -7.13 24.51
CA MET A 1 5.41 -7.16 23.77
C MET A 1 4.59 -5.87 23.94
N GLU A 2 4.93 -4.93 24.82
CA GLU A 2 4.17 -3.67 25.02
C GLU A 2 4.17 -2.71 23.81
N GLN A 3 5.16 -2.78 22.92
CA GLN A 3 5.36 -1.80 21.82
C GLN A 3 4.38 -1.92 20.64
N ALA A 4 3.52 -2.94 20.66
CA ALA A 4 2.53 -3.23 19.62
C ALA A 4 1.07 -3.02 20.07
N ALA A 5 0.86 -2.64 21.34
CA ALA A 5 -0.48 -2.38 21.86
C ALA A 5 -1.18 -1.30 21.02
N GLY A 6 -2.38 -1.59 20.52
CA GLY A 6 -3.17 -0.68 19.70
C GLY A 6 -2.73 -0.52 18.24
N LYS A 7 -1.70 -1.24 17.76
CA LYS A 7 -1.25 -1.16 16.36
C LYS A 7 -1.95 -2.12 15.41
N PHE A 8 -2.60 -3.16 15.95
CA PHE A 8 -3.27 -4.21 15.20
C PHE A 8 -4.72 -4.31 15.64
N LEU A 9 -5.45 -3.19 15.49
CA LEU A 9 -6.87 -3.17 15.78
C LEU A 9 -7.62 -3.84 14.61
N PRO A 10 -8.56 -4.76 14.88
CA PRO A 10 -9.40 -5.30 13.83
C PRO A 10 -10.31 -4.20 13.29
N HIS A 11 -10.45 -4.15 11.98
CA HIS A 11 -11.33 -3.26 11.25
C HIS A 11 -12.10 -4.08 10.23
N SER A 12 -13.35 -3.71 9.98
CA SER A 12 -14.09 -4.22 8.82
C SER A 12 -13.41 -3.81 7.52
N ASP A 13 -13.69 -4.51 6.42
CA ASP A 13 -13.11 -4.19 5.12
C ASP A 13 -13.43 -2.75 4.67
N GLU A 14 -14.64 -2.28 4.95
CA GLU A 14 -15.06 -0.90 4.65
C GLU A 14 -14.26 0.13 5.45
N GLU A 15 -14.01 -0.14 6.73
CA GLU A 15 -13.20 0.73 7.58
C GLU A 15 -11.74 0.76 7.13
N GLN A 16 -11.17 -0.40 6.77
CA GLN A 16 -9.80 -0.47 6.24
C GLN A 16 -9.67 0.37 4.97
N ILE A 17 -10.62 0.25 4.04
CA ILE A 17 -10.65 1.06 2.81
C ILE A 17 -10.75 2.56 3.14
N ALA A 18 -11.64 2.94 4.07
CA ALA A 18 -11.82 4.34 4.45
C ALA A 18 -10.54 4.94 5.08
N ILE A 19 -9.91 4.19 5.99
CA ILE A 19 -8.63 4.57 6.62
C ILE A 19 -7.56 4.75 5.55
N MET A 20 -7.43 3.80 4.62
CA MET A 20 -6.39 3.88 3.59
C MET A 20 -6.62 5.03 2.61
N ARG A 21 -7.87 5.29 2.24
CA ARG A 21 -8.23 6.46 1.41
C ARG A 21 -7.88 7.76 2.11
N ASP A 22 -8.19 7.90 3.40
CA ASP A 22 -7.86 9.10 4.15
C ASP A 22 -6.35 9.30 4.27
N TYR A 23 -5.61 8.24 4.62
CA TYR A 23 -4.15 8.26 4.69
C TYR A 23 -3.53 8.67 3.34
N CYS A 24 -4.02 8.13 2.22
CA CYS A 24 -3.45 8.39 0.91
C CYS A 24 -3.71 9.81 0.38
N ARG A 25 -4.64 10.59 0.95
CA ARG A 25 -4.89 12.00 0.56
C ARG A 25 -3.70 12.92 0.75
N GLN A 26 -2.72 12.51 1.56
CA GLN A 26 -1.51 13.30 1.81
C GLN A 26 -0.61 13.40 0.56
N TYR A 27 -0.69 12.43 -0.34
CA TYR A 27 0.14 12.39 -1.53
C TYR A 27 -0.38 13.38 -2.58
N LYS A 28 0.52 14.18 -3.14
CA LYS A 28 0.22 15.23 -4.13
C LYS A 28 0.88 14.95 -5.49
N THR A 29 1.49 13.79 -5.63
CA THR A 29 2.24 13.35 -6.82
C THR A 29 1.39 12.39 -7.63
N ASP A 30 1.72 12.26 -8.92
CA ASP A 30 1.00 11.36 -9.83
C ASP A 30 1.15 9.88 -9.45
N ALA A 31 2.26 9.50 -8.80
CA ALA A 31 2.51 8.16 -8.31
C ALA A 31 3.22 8.16 -6.95
N VAL A 32 3.09 7.04 -6.22
CA VAL A 32 3.72 6.79 -4.92
C VAL A 32 4.52 5.50 -4.99
N VAL A 33 5.83 5.58 -4.73
CA VAL A 33 6.71 4.41 -4.73
C VAL A 33 6.88 3.87 -3.32
N CYS A 34 6.71 2.56 -3.16
CA CYS A 34 6.91 1.85 -1.90
C CYS A 34 7.86 0.66 -2.07
N TYR A 35 8.41 0.13 -0.99
CA TYR A 35 9.31 -1.03 -1.00
C TYR A 35 8.72 -2.25 -0.29
N CYS A 36 7.48 -2.15 0.20
CA CYS A 36 6.85 -3.18 1.02
C CYS A 36 5.56 -3.66 0.36
N HIS A 37 5.32 -4.98 0.37
CA HIS A 37 4.15 -5.59 -0.26
C HIS A 37 2.84 -5.05 0.31
N TYR A 38 2.69 -5.02 1.64
CA TYR A 38 1.49 -4.48 2.30
C TYR A 38 1.30 -2.97 2.10
N CYS A 39 2.39 -2.24 1.84
CA CYS A 39 2.33 -0.83 1.49
C CYS A 39 1.71 -0.67 0.11
N LEU A 40 2.10 -1.52 -0.86
CA LEU A 40 1.50 -1.51 -2.18
C LEU A 40 0.00 -1.81 -2.08
N GLU A 41 -0.40 -2.85 -1.35
CA GLU A 41 -1.82 -3.19 -1.15
C GLU A 41 -2.60 -2.01 -0.55
N GLY A 42 -2.08 -1.40 0.51
CA GLY A 42 -2.72 -0.24 1.14
C GLY A 42 -2.81 0.98 0.22
N LEU A 43 -1.79 1.25 -0.60
CA LEU A 43 -1.81 2.33 -1.59
C LEU A 43 -2.86 2.09 -2.67
N LEU A 44 -2.95 0.86 -3.19
CA LEU A 44 -3.97 0.49 -4.18
C LEU A 44 -5.38 0.57 -3.58
N GLN A 45 -5.56 0.09 -2.35
CA GLN A 45 -6.82 0.21 -1.60
C GLN A 45 -7.20 1.68 -1.33
N GLY A 46 -6.21 2.53 -1.08
CA GLY A 46 -6.37 3.98 -0.89
C GLY A 46 -6.67 4.76 -2.17
N GLY A 47 -6.60 4.12 -3.33
CA GLY A 47 -6.98 4.68 -4.63
C GLY A 47 -5.91 5.56 -5.28
N VAL A 48 -4.63 5.39 -4.92
CA VAL A 48 -3.51 6.09 -5.57
C VAL A 48 -2.74 5.15 -6.51
N ASP A 49 -1.99 5.71 -7.47
CA ASP A 49 -1.04 4.96 -8.30
C ASP A 49 0.18 4.55 -7.46
N GLY A 50 0.02 3.44 -6.73
CA GLY A 50 1.08 2.81 -5.95
C GLY A 50 1.95 1.92 -6.82
N ARG A 51 3.28 2.07 -6.72
CA ARG A 51 4.25 1.25 -7.44
C ARG A 51 5.27 0.65 -6.49
N HIS A 52 5.55 -0.64 -6.65
CA HIS A 52 6.62 -1.27 -5.89
C HIS A 52 7.98 -0.95 -6.52
N LEU A 53 8.95 -0.56 -5.69
CA LEU A 53 10.30 -0.16 -6.11
C LEU A 53 10.95 -1.25 -6.97
N ALA A 54 10.79 -2.52 -6.58
CA ALA A 54 11.37 -3.65 -7.31
C ALA A 54 10.91 -3.72 -8.78
N HIS A 55 9.64 -3.38 -9.07
CA HIS A 55 9.13 -3.34 -10.46
C HIS A 55 9.78 -2.22 -11.29
N LEU A 56 10.34 -1.20 -10.64
CA LEU A 56 11.01 -0.08 -11.31
C LEU A 56 12.50 -0.36 -11.54
N ILE A 57 13.17 -1.04 -10.59
CA ILE A 57 14.62 -1.29 -10.66
C ILE A 57 14.99 -2.61 -11.34
N LEU A 58 14.07 -3.57 -11.41
CA LEU A 58 14.28 -4.88 -12.05
C LEU A 58 13.21 -5.14 -13.13
N PRO A 59 13.04 -4.23 -14.12
CA PRO A 59 12.02 -4.41 -15.15
C PRO A 59 12.29 -5.70 -15.94
N GLY A 60 11.26 -6.56 -16.05
CA GLY A 60 11.31 -7.83 -16.79
C GLY A 60 11.84 -9.05 -16.02
N LEU A 61 12.35 -8.90 -14.80
CA LEU A 61 12.69 -10.03 -13.91
C LEU A 61 11.54 -10.39 -12.97
N LEU A 62 10.74 -9.39 -12.61
CA LEU A 62 9.53 -9.51 -11.83
C LEU A 62 8.37 -9.21 -12.76
N GLU A 63 7.99 -10.18 -13.59
CA GLU A 63 6.67 -10.14 -14.19
C GLU A 63 5.64 -10.37 -13.07
N PRO A 64 4.46 -9.73 -13.13
CA PRO A 64 3.39 -10.05 -12.21
C PRO A 64 3.17 -11.56 -12.24
N ALA A 65 3.22 -12.21 -11.08
CA ALA A 65 2.72 -13.56 -10.95
C ALA A 65 1.20 -13.50 -11.18
N ASP A 66 0.84 -13.70 -12.43
CA ASP A 66 -0.50 -13.95 -12.97
C ASP A 66 -1.45 -12.77 -13.23
N GLN A 67 -2.17 -13.03 -14.32
CA GLN A 67 -3.38 -12.45 -14.89
C GLN A 67 -4.58 -12.54 -13.94
#